data_AF-A0A953WIR3-F1
#
_entry.id   AF-A0A953WIR3-F1
#
_cell.length_a   1.000
_cell.length_b   1.000
_cell.length_c   1.000
_cell.angle_alpha   90.00
_cell.angle_beta   90.00
_cell.angle_gamma   90.00
#
_symmetry.space_group_name_H-M   'P 1'
#
loop_
_entity.id
_entity.type
_entity.pdbx_description
1 polymer ?
#
loop_
_entity_poly.entity_id
_entity_poly.type
_entity_poly.pdbx_seq_one_letter_code
_entity_poly.pdbx_strand_id
1 'polypeptide(L)' 'ADILLADRCIKAGASVLAPNGRPFTPDSIGGAIALRAVMSDLRAGGDILGGPAPFVRADRSRFLSALDETLVRLKRIQ' A
#
# COMPACT_ATOMS: atom_id res chain seq x y z
N ALA A 1 -2.84 -4.94 2.77
CA ALA A 1 -1.96 -4.99 1.58
C ALA A 1 -0.69 -5.73 1.96
N ASP A 2 -0.07 -6.46 1.01
CA ASP A 2 1.23 -7.09 1.26
C ASP A 2 2.36 -6.06 1.11
N ILE A 3 2.79 -5.51 2.25
CA ILE A 3 3.78 -4.42 2.31
C ILE A 3 5.17 -4.90 1.90
N LEU A 4 5.55 -6.13 2.24
CA LEU A 4 6.88 -6.64 1.90
C LEU A 4 6.98 -6.95 0.40
N LEU A 5 5.89 -7.43 -0.21
CA LEU A 5 5.82 -7.55 -1.65
C LEU A 5 5.89 -6.17 -2.33
N ALA A 6 5.16 -5.17 -1.81
CA ALA A 6 5.19 -3.82 -2.35
C ALA A 6 6.60 -3.22 -2.36
N ASP A 7 7.38 -3.39 -1.29
CA ASP A 7 8.78 -2.96 -1.22
C ASP A 7 9.65 -3.60 -2.31
N ARG A 8 9.53 -4.92 -2.49
CA ARG A 8 10.27 -5.62 -3.55
C ARG A 8 9.88 -5.13 -4.94
N CYS A 9 8.61 -4.88 -5.19
CA CYS A 9 8.12 -4.34 -6.47
C CYS A 9 8.67 -2.93 -6.74
N ILE A 10 8.69 -2.05 -5.74
CA ILE A 10 9.27 -0.70 -5.88
C ILE A 10 10.77 -0.79 -6.19
N LYS A 11 11.50 -1.65 -5.49
CA LYS A 11 12.93 -1.88 -5.75
C LYS A 11 13.19 -2.45 -7.15
N ALA A 12 12.24 -3.20 -7.71
CA ALA A 12 12.27 -3.66 -9.09
C ALA A 12 11.86 -2.58 -10.12
N GLY A 13 11.59 -1.34 -9.69
CA GLY A 13 11.21 -0.23 -10.55
C GLY A 13 9.71 -0.19 -10.93
N ALA A 14 8.87 -1.01 -10.29
CA ALA A 14 7.44 -1.02 -10.58
C ALA A 14 6.71 0.10 -9.83
N SER A 15 5.65 0.63 -10.45
CA SER A 15 4.65 1.45 -9.75
C SER A 15 3.71 0.56 -8.95
N VAL A 16 3.49 0.84 -7.67
CA VAL A 16 2.70 -0.01 -6.77
C VAL A 16 1.58 0.80 -6.10
N LEU A 17 0.36 0.28 -6.16
CA LEU A 17 -0.83 0.86 -5.53
C LEU A 17 -1.40 -0.10 -4.48
N ALA A 18 -1.80 0.43 -3.34
CA ALA A 18 -2.59 -0.27 -2.34
C ALA A 18 -4.05 -0.44 -2.81
N PRO A 19 -4.82 -1.41 -2.27
CA PRO A 19 -6.22 -1.62 -2.65
C PRO A 19 -7.14 -0.41 -2.45
N ASN A 20 -6.76 0.53 -1.58
CA ASN A 20 -7.50 1.77 -1.33
C ASN A 20 -7.06 2.95 -2.23
N GLY A 21 -6.21 2.68 -3.21
CA GLY A 21 -5.69 3.67 -4.17
C GLY A 21 -4.49 4.47 -3.67
N ARG A 22 -4.00 4.23 -2.44
CA ARG A 22 -2.79 4.91 -1.96
C ARG A 22 -1.55 4.36 -2.69
N PRO A 23 -0.71 5.19 -3.31
CA PRO A 23 0.54 4.73 -3.89
C PRO A 23 1.54 4.38 -2.79
N PHE A 24 2.32 3.32 -3.04
CA PHE A 24 3.56 3.10 -2.31
C PHE A 24 4.72 3.70 -3.09
N THR A 25 5.56 4.43 -2.37
CA THR A 25 6.73 5.14 -2.91
C THR A 25 7.96 4.76 -2.10
N PRO A 26 9.19 4.96 -2.63
CA PRO A 26 10.41 4.77 -1.87
C PRO A 26 10.41 5.51 -0.51
N ASP A 27 9.82 6.71 -0.48
CA ASP A 27 9.75 7.53 0.73
C ASP A 27 8.72 7.03 1.76
N SER A 28 7.65 6.37 1.31
CA SER A 28 6.55 5.94 2.18
C SER A 28 6.63 4.48 2.61
N ILE A 29 7.33 3.63 1.85
CA ILE A 29 7.34 2.19 2.08
C ILE A 29 8.02 1.79 3.40
N GLY A 30 9.10 2.48 3.79
CA GLY A 30 9.80 2.21 5.05
C GLY A 30 8.90 2.37 6.27
N GLY A 31 8.13 3.46 6.33
CA GLY A 31 7.15 3.68 7.41
C GLY A 31 6.05 2.63 7.43
N ALA A 32 5.58 2.19 6.26
CA ALA A 32 4.58 1.12 6.16
C ALA A 32 5.13 -0.23 6.66
N ILE A 33 6.40 -0.56 6.38
CA ILE A 33 7.06 -1.77 6.89
C ILE A 33 7.18 -1.71 8.42
N ALA A 34 7.64 -0.57 8.96
CA ALA A 34 7.79 -0.38 10.39
C ALA A 34 6.46 -0.56 11.13
N LEU A 35 5.40 0.10 10.65
CA LEU A 35 4.07 -0.05 11.24
C LEU A 35 3.55 -1.49 11.18
N ARG A 36 3.81 -2.20 10.07
CA ARG A 36 3.47 -3.63 9.96
C ARG A 36 4.18 -4.46 11.02
N ALA A 37 5.48 -4.23 11.26
CA ALA A 37 6.25 -4.96 12.26
C ALA A 37 5.69 -4.71 13.67
N VAL A 38 5.50 -3.44 14.05
CA VAL A 38 4.90 -3.07 15.36
C VAL A 38 3.54 -3.73 15.55
N MET A 39 2.67 -3.66 14.54
CA MET A 39 1.33 -4.27 14.62
C MET A 39 1.37 -5.81 14.62
N SER A 40 2.45 -6.42 14.15
CA SER A 40 2.66 -7.87 14.25
C SER A 40 3.05 -8.25 15.68
N ASP A 41 3.96 -7.48 16.28
CA ASP A 41 4.45 -7.73 17.64
C ASP A 41 3.32 -7.56 18.67
N LEU A 42 2.52 -6.50 18.55
CA LEU A 42 1.38 -6.29 19.44
C LEU A 42 0.33 -7.41 19.36
N ARG A 43 0.07 -7.94 18.15
CA ARG A 43 -0.82 -9.10 17.98
C ARG A 43 -0.25 -10.36 18.62
N ALA A 44 1.07 -10.56 18.52
CA ALA A 44 1.75 -11.69 19.15
C ALA A 44 1.74 -11.59 20.69
N GLY A 45 1.77 -10.37 21.24
CA GLY A 45 1.71 -10.09 22.67
C GLY A 45 0.33 -10.27 23.32
N GLY A 46 -0.72 -10.56 22.55
CA GLY A 46 -2.07 -10.80 23.07
C GLY A 46 -2.93 -9.54 23.25
N ASP A 47 -2.48 -8.37 22.77
CA ASP A 47 -3.31 -7.19 22.75
C ASP A 47 -4.46 -7.34 21.74
N ILE A 48 -5.70 -7.10 22.19
CA ILE A 48 -6.88 -7.05 21.31
C ILE A 48 -6.83 -5.73 20.54
N LEU A 49 -6.08 -5.72 19.45
CA LEU A 49 -6.10 -4.64 18.47
C LEU A 49 -7.22 -4.88 17.46
N GLY A 50 -8.00 -3.83 17.20
CA GLY A 50 -8.95 -3.83 16.10
C GLY A 50 -8.28 -4.19 14.76
N GLY A 51 -9.06 -4.78 13.86
CA GLY A 51 -8.61 -5.05 12.50
C GLY A 51 -8.34 -3.77 11.70
N PRO A 52 -7.66 -3.88 10.55
CA PRO A 52 -7.61 -2.78 9.61
C PRO A 52 -9.03 -2.34 9.23
N ALA A 53 -9.19 -1.05 8.89
CA ALA A 53 -10.47 -0.51 8.47
C ALA A 53 -11.10 -1.37 7.35
N PRO A 54 -12.42 -1.60 7.38
CA PRO A 54 -13.09 -2.34 6.33
C PRO A 54 -12.97 -1.59 5.00
N PHE A 55 -12.91 -2.36 3.91
CA PHE A 55 -12.90 -1.79 2.56
C PHE A 55 -14.27 -1.18 2.23
N VAL A 56 -14.29 0.07 1.78
CA VAL A 56 -15.53 0.81 1.46
C VAL A 56 -15.61 1.19 -0.01
N ARG A 57 -16.80 1.58 -0.48
CA ARG A 57 -17.03 2.01 -1.87
C ARG A 57 -16.11 3.15 -2.31
N ALA A 58 -15.78 4.05 -1.39
CA ALA A 58 -14.85 5.16 -1.65
C ALA A 58 -13.43 4.67 -1.97
N ASP A 59 -12.97 3.57 -1.36
CA ASP A 59 -11.65 2.97 -1.65
C ASP A 59 -11.57 2.49 -3.09
N ARG A 60 -12.64 1.83 -3.57
CA ARG A 60 -12.72 1.39 -4.97
C ARG A 60 -12.61 2.56 -5.93
N SER A 61 -13.33 3.66 -5.66
CA SER A 61 -13.27 4.86 -6.50
C SER A 61 -11.86 5.45 -6.51
N ARG A 62 -11.23 5.61 -5.33
CA ARG A 62 -9.85 6.11 -5.21
C ARG A 62 -8.86 5.24 -5.97
N PHE A 63 -9.01 3.92 -5.85
CA PHE A 63 -8.14 2.98 -6.56
C PHE A 63 -8.25 3.14 -8.07
N LEU A 64 -9.46 3.22 -8.63
CA LEU A 64 -9.65 3.39 -10.07
C LEU A 64 -9.05 4.71 -10.58
N SER A 65 -9.24 5.81 -9.85
CA SER A 65 -8.60 7.09 -10.19
C SER A 65 -7.07 7.02 -10.16
N ALA A 66 -6.50 6.46 -9.09
CA ALA A 66 -5.04 6.34 -8.94
C ALA A 66 -4.42 5.39 -9.98
N LEU A 67 -5.14 4.34 -10.35
CA LEU A 67 -4.72 3.40 -11.40
C LEU A 67 -4.66 4.10 -12.75
N ASP A 68 -5.72 4.83 -13.14
CA ASP A 68 -5.76 5.58 -14.39
C ASP A 68 -4.62 6.59 -14.47
N GLU A 69 -4.43 7.41 -13.43
CA GLU A 69 -3.34 8.38 -13.36
C GLU A 69 -1.96 7.72 -13.50
N THR A 70 -1.76 6.58 -12.82
CA THR A 70 -0.50 5.82 -12.88
C THR A 70 -0.24 5.29 -14.29
N LEU A 71 -1.26 4.74 -14.97
CA LEU A 71 -1.13 4.24 -16.33
C LEU A 71 -0.84 5.36 -17.33
N VAL A 72 -1.56 6.49 -17.23
CA VAL A 72 -1.32 7.66 -18.08
C VAL A 72 0.10 8.19 -17.89
N ARG A 73 0.59 8.27 -16.64
CA ARG A 73 1.97 8.68 -16.35
C ARG A 73 2.98 7.71 -16.98
N LEU A 74 2.79 6.41 -16.85
CA LEU A 74 3.70 5.40 -17.42
C LEU A 74 3.73 5.45 -18.96
N LYS A 75 2.58 5.68 -19.61
CA LYS A 75 2.50 5.85 -21.07
C LYS A 75 3.25 7.07 -21.60
N ARG A 76 3.52 8.08 -20.77
CA ARG A 76 4.26 9.29 -21.17
C ARG A 76 5.78 9.15 -20.99
N ILE A 77 6.21 8.19 -20.18
CA ILE A 77 7.63 7.95 -19.86
C ILE A 77 8.23 6.92 -20.83
N GLN A 78 7.39 6.08 -21.47
CA GLN A 78 7.72 5.28 -22.63
C GLN A 78 7.74 6.13 -23.91
#